data_AF-A0A924Y525-F1
#
_entry.id   AF-A0A924Y525-F1
#
_cell.length_a   1.000
_cell.length_b   1.000
_cell.length_c   1.000
_cell.angle_alpha   90.00
_cell.angle_beta   90.00
_cell.angle_gamma   90.00
#
_symmetry.space_group_name_H-M   'P 1'
#
loop_
_entity.id
_entity.type
_entity.pdbx_description
1 polymer ?
#
loop_
_entity_poly.entity_id
_entity_poly.type
_entity_poly.pdbx_seq_one_letter_code
_entity_poly.pdbx_strand_id
1 'polypeptide(L)'
;ISAFGTLGAFIQLREPMRNRKTLLDVGAAGPLAGLIVAIPILLIGLSTATVGPITPGGAVEGNSVIYALAKIIIKGHFLPDGEFDVYVNQMTWAGWTGLLVTALNLIPIGQLDGGHILYSLIGEKARRFYYPVLLAMIALVFVSDAWLLWVILLLLFGRVYATPLDMITPLDKRRRAIAIFSLVVFVLVFVPIPLSEVVAEGTPLPRDSVHILPAIGLVLLQRFRR
;
A
#
# COMPACT_ATOMS: atom_id res chain seq x y z
N ILE A 1 -22.98 -7.96 -6.37
CA ILE A 1 -21.94 -7.99 -5.31
C ILE A 1 -21.58 -6.54 -5.04
N SER A 2 -21.79 -6.00 -3.84
CA SER A 2 -21.41 -4.61 -3.54
C SER A 2 -19.91 -4.47 -3.75
N ALA A 3 -19.48 -3.63 -4.69
CA ALA A 3 -18.07 -3.43 -5.05
C ALA A 3 -17.24 -2.81 -3.92
N PHE A 4 -17.91 -2.28 -2.89
CA PHE A 4 -17.27 -1.74 -1.70
C PHE A 4 -17.91 -2.40 -0.47
N GLY A 5 -17.06 -2.98 0.39
CA GLY A 5 -17.40 -3.30 1.77
C GLY A 5 -17.66 -2.02 2.59
N THR A 6 -17.62 -2.08 3.92
CA THR A 6 -17.94 -0.95 4.83
C THR A 6 -16.97 0.25 4.78
N LEU A 7 -16.16 0.42 3.72
CA LEU A 7 -15.06 1.39 3.61
C LEU A 7 -13.99 1.29 4.72
N GLY A 8 -14.06 0.24 5.55
CA GLY A 8 -13.19 0.06 6.72
C GLY A 8 -13.82 0.56 8.02
N ALA A 9 -13.34 0.05 9.15
CA ALA A 9 -13.74 0.52 10.46
C ALA A 9 -12.94 1.78 10.83
N PHE A 10 -13.63 2.90 11.05
CA PHE A 10 -13.02 4.14 11.54
C PHE A 10 -12.94 4.12 13.07
N ILE A 11 -11.72 4.07 13.62
CA ILE A 11 -11.48 4.16 15.06
C ILE A 11 -11.10 5.60 15.41
N GLN A 12 -12.02 6.34 16.04
CA GLN A 12 -11.75 7.69 16.51
C GLN A 12 -10.98 7.65 17.83
N LEU A 13 -9.76 8.21 17.83
CA LEU A 13 -9.00 8.46 19.06
C LEU A 13 -9.65 9.62 19.84
N ARG A 14 -10.06 9.36 21.08
CA ARG A 14 -10.71 10.37 21.96
C ARG A 14 -9.72 11.33 22.61
N GLU A 15 -8.46 10.92 22.74
CA GLU A 15 -7.41 11.68 23.41
C GLU A 15 -6.08 11.55 22.64
N PRO A 16 -5.18 12.55 22.70
CA PRO A 16 -3.83 12.44 22.18
C PRO A 16 -3.09 11.26 22.84
N MET A 17 -2.30 10.53 22.06
CA MET A 17 -1.57 9.38 22.55
C MET A 17 -0.62 9.78 23.68
N ARG A 18 -0.67 9.05 24.81
CA ARG A 18 0.09 9.42 26.02
C ARG A 18 1.59 9.51 25.79
N ASN A 19 2.16 8.56 25.05
CA ASN A 19 3.59 8.51 24.80
C ASN A 19 3.89 7.84 23.45
N ARG A 20 5.12 8.01 22.97
CA ARG A 20 5.58 7.42 21.70
C ARG A 20 5.61 5.89 21.67
N LYS A 21 5.60 5.21 22.84
CA LYS A 21 5.51 3.75 22.91
C LYS A 21 4.13 3.27 22.50
N THR A 22 3.08 3.86 23.06
CA THR A 22 1.69 3.56 22.70
C THR A 22 1.42 3.90 21.24
N LEU A 23 1.98 5.02 20.74
CA LEU A 23 1.86 5.41 19.33
C LEU A 23 2.41 4.32 18.40
N LEU A 24 3.59 3.77 18.73
CA LEU A 24 4.16 2.65 17.99
C LEU A 24 3.29 1.40 18.07
N ASP A 25 2.88 1.02 19.29
CA ASP A 25 2.15 -0.23 19.51
C ASP A 25 0.84 -0.26 18.71
N VAL A 26 0.10 0.85 18.69
CA VAL A 26 -1.12 0.99 17.89
C VAL A 26 -0.82 1.00 16.40
N GLY A 27 0.17 1.77 15.95
CA GLY A 27 0.54 1.84 14.54
C GLY A 27 1.05 0.51 13.99
N ALA A 28 1.77 -0.30 14.78
CA ALA A 28 2.27 -1.59 14.32
C ALA A 28 1.22 -2.72 14.42
N ALA A 29 0.29 -2.67 15.39
CA ALA A 29 -0.62 -3.78 15.65
C ALA A 29 -1.53 -4.11 14.46
N GLY A 30 -2.15 -3.10 13.83
CA GLY A 30 -3.07 -3.30 12.71
C GLY A 30 -2.41 -3.99 11.51
N PRO A 31 -1.37 -3.41 10.91
CA PRO A 31 -0.72 -3.97 9.73
C PRO A 31 -0.06 -5.34 9.99
N LEU A 32 0.54 -5.54 11.17
CA LEU A 32 1.17 -6.82 11.52
C LEU A 32 0.13 -7.92 11.77
N ALA A 33 -0.96 -7.63 12.48
CA ALA A 33 -2.06 -8.58 12.65
C ALA A 33 -2.73 -8.92 11.31
N GLY A 34 -2.93 -7.91 10.45
CA GLY A 34 -3.43 -8.11 9.10
C GLY A 34 -2.54 -9.04 8.28
N LEU A 35 -1.21 -8.87 8.37
CA LEU A 35 -0.25 -9.72 7.67
C LEU A 35 -0.26 -11.17 8.17
N ILE A 36 -0.39 -11.39 9.49
CA ILE A 36 -0.51 -12.73 10.09
C ILE A 36 -1.71 -13.50 9.53
N VAL A 37 -2.79 -12.81 9.18
CA VAL A 37 -3.99 -13.42 8.58
C VAL A 37 -3.87 -13.53 7.06
N ALA A 38 -3.33 -12.49 6.41
CA ALA A 38 -3.21 -12.43 4.95
C ALA A 38 -2.27 -13.51 4.39
N ILE A 39 -1.13 -13.78 5.05
CA ILE A 39 -0.14 -14.76 4.58
C ILE A 39 -0.73 -16.17 4.49
N PRO A 40 -1.34 -16.77 5.53
CA PRO A 40 -1.96 -18.08 5.42
C PRO A 40 -3.03 -18.16 4.34
N ILE A 41 -3.92 -17.16 4.27
CA ILE A 41 -4.98 -17.10 3.25
C ILE A 41 -4.38 -17.08 1.84
N LEU A 42 -3.33 -16.28 1.64
CA LEU A 42 -2.60 -16.18 0.38
C LEU A 42 -1.98 -17.52 -0.02
N LEU A 43 -1.31 -18.21 0.91
CA LEU A 43 -0.66 -19.49 0.65
C LEU A 43 -1.68 -20.58 0.31
N ILE A 44 -2.82 -20.63 1.00
CA ILE A 44 -3.92 -21.57 0.71
C ILE A 44 -4.57 -21.24 -0.64
N GLY A 45 -4.78 -19.96 -0.94
CA GLY A 45 -5.30 -19.53 -2.24
C GLY A 45 -4.37 -19.92 -3.38
N LEU A 46 -3.06 -19.67 -3.23
CA LEU A 46 -2.06 -20.06 -4.22
C LEU A 46 -1.96 -21.58 -4.36
N SER A 47 -2.05 -22.36 -3.29
CA SER A 47 -1.92 -23.82 -3.39
C SER A 47 -3.08 -24.47 -4.14
N THR A 48 -4.27 -23.86 -4.06
CA THR A 48 -5.49 -24.34 -4.72
C THR A 48 -5.70 -23.74 -6.12
N ALA A 49 -5.03 -22.64 -6.44
CA ALA A 49 -5.12 -22.02 -7.76
C ALA A 49 -4.36 -22.82 -8.84
N THR A 50 -4.91 -22.85 -10.04
CA THR A 50 -4.22 -23.42 -11.22
C THR A 50 -3.37 -22.37 -11.91
N VAL A 51 -2.36 -22.81 -12.66
CA VAL A 51 -1.56 -21.94 -13.55
C VAL A 51 -2.06 -22.16 -14.97
N GLY A 52 -2.22 -21.07 -15.71
CA GLY A 52 -2.71 -21.12 -17.08
C GLY A 52 -2.24 -19.91 -17.89
N PRO A 53 -2.49 -19.91 -19.20
CA PRO A 53 -2.04 -18.84 -20.09
C PRO A 53 -2.70 -17.50 -19.72
N ILE A 54 -1.91 -16.43 -19.79
CA ILE A 54 -2.38 -15.07 -19.57
C ILE A 54 -3.37 -14.73 -20.69
N THR A 55 -4.63 -14.51 -20.31
CA THR A 55 -5.70 -14.25 -21.28
C THR A 55 -5.82 -12.75 -21.55
N PRO A 56 -5.82 -12.31 -22.81
CA PRO A 56 -6.07 -10.92 -23.18
C PRO A 56 -7.38 -10.36 -22.64
N GLY A 57 -7.39 -9.09 -22.23
CA GLY A 57 -8.58 -8.39 -21.75
C GLY A 57 -8.90 -8.60 -20.27
N GLY A 58 -8.10 -9.37 -19.54
CA GLY A 58 -8.17 -9.50 -18.09
C GLY A 58 -7.31 -8.49 -17.33
N ALA A 59 -7.61 -8.28 -16.05
CA ALA A 59 -6.71 -7.58 -15.13
C ALA A 59 -5.80 -8.59 -14.43
N VAL A 60 -4.50 -8.29 -14.37
CA VAL A 60 -3.48 -9.07 -13.65
C VAL A 60 -2.99 -8.27 -12.45
N GLU A 61 -2.90 -8.94 -11.31
CA GLU A 61 -2.44 -8.38 -10.05
C GLU A 61 -0.92 -8.21 -9.99
N GLY A 62 -0.47 -7.14 -9.35
CA GLY A 62 0.93 -6.85 -9.19
C GLY A 62 1.66 -7.72 -8.17
N ASN A 63 2.96 -7.89 -8.38
CA ASN A 63 3.85 -8.55 -7.42
C ASN A 63 4.45 -7.56 -6.41
N SER A 64 4.25 -7.84 -5.12
CA SER A 64 5.18 -7.43 -4.07
C SER A 64 6.28 -8.49 -3.90
N VAL A 65 7.32 -8.19 -3.12
CA VAL A 65 8.37 -9.18 -2.82
C VAL A 65 7.78 -10.39 -2.10
N ILE A 66 6.93 -10.19 -1.09
CA ILE A 66 6.26 -11.31 -0.39
C ILE A 66 5.39 -12.11 -1.34
N TYR A 67 4.61 -11.45 -2.21
CA TYR A 67 3.72 -12.17 -3.12
C TYR A 67 4.49 -12.98 -4.16
N ALA A 68 5.53 -12.40 -4.75
CA ALA A 68 6.42 -13.10 -5.68
C ALA A 68 7.09 -14.32 -5.04
N LEU A 69 7.61 -14.16 -3.81
CA LEU A 69 8.19 -15.27 -3.06
C LEU A 69 7.16 -16.35 -2.74
N ALA A 70 5.92 -15.98 -2.39
CA ALA A 70 4.84 -16.94 -2.17
C ALA A 70 4.50 -17.72 -3.45
N LYS A 71 4.45 -17.05 -4.62
CA LYS A 71 4.27 -17.72 -5.92
C LYS A 71 5.43 -18.68 -6.20
N ILE A 72 6.68 -18.28 -5.97
CA ILE A 72 7.86 -19.16 -6.13
C ILE A 72 7.80 -20.37 -5.19
N ILE A 73 7.47 -20.18 -3.91
CA ILE A 73 7.43 -21.28 -2.93
C ILE A 73 6.34 -22.29 -3.28
N ILE A 74 5.18 -21.83 -3.75
CA ILE A 74 4.02 -22.70 -3.99
C ILE A 74 4.00 -23.28 -5.41
N LYS A 75 4.47 -22.55 -6.42
CA LYS A 75 4.46 -22.94 -7.83
C LYS A 75 5.83 -23.35 -8.38
N GLY A 76 6.90 -23.10 -7.63
CA GLY A 76 8.27 -23.49 -7.97
C GLY A 76 9.01 -22.52 -8.90
N HIS A 77 8.36 -21.46 -9.39
CA HIS A 77 8.94 -20.46 -10.28
C HIS A 77 8.26 -19.10 -10.11
N PHE A 78 8.89 -18.06 -10.65
CA PHE A 78 8.35 -16.70 -10.62
C PHE A 78 7.23 -16.58 -11.66
N LEU A 79 6.09 -16.00 -11.24
CA LEU A 79 4.91 -15.78 -12.07
C LEU A 79 4.42 -14.33 -11.90
N PRO A 80 3.86 -13.67 -12.94
CA PRO A 80 3.79 -14.16 -14.33
C PRO A 80 5.18 -14.31 -14.96
N ASP A 81 5.34 -15.28 -15.86
CA ASP A 81 6.58 -15.53 -16.60
C ASP A 81 6.59 -14.93 -18.02
N GLY A 82 5.47 -14.29 -18.40
CA GLY A 82 5.25 -13.66 -19.70
C GLY A 82 4.18 -14.36 -20.53
N GLU A 83 4.00 -15.68 -20.35
CA GLU A 83 2.99 -16.47 -21.06
C GLU A 83 1.94 -17.05 -20.10
N PHE A 84 2.36 -17.43 -18.90
CA PHE A 84 1.53 -18.06 -17.88
C PHE A 84 1.48 -17.22 -16.59
N ASP A 85 0.34 -17.29 -15.90
CA ASP A 85 0.19 -16.79 -14.54
C ASP A 85 -0.78 -17.67 -13.74
N VAL A 86 -0.87 -17.40 -12.45
CA VAL A 86 -1.83 -18.03 -11.55
C VAL A 86 -3.24 -17.51 -11.86
N TYR A 87 -4.19 -18.40 -12.07
CA TYR A 87 -5.60 -18.03 -12.10
C TYR A 87 -6.07 -17.72 -10.67
N VAL A 88 -6.08 -16.43 -10.35
CA VAL A 88 -6.36 -15.92 -9.01
C VAL A 88 -7.79 -16.25 -8.58
N ASN A 89 -7.90 -17.16 -7.61
CA ASN A 89 -9.17 -17.48 -6.95
C ASN A 89 -9.50 -16.48 -5.83
N GLN A 90 -10.69 -16.60 -5.24
CA GLN A 90 -11.16 -15.69 -4.19
C GLN A 90 -10.24 -15.61 -2.96
N MET A 91 -9.59 -16.72 -2.60
CA MET A 91 -8.66 -16.74 -1.46
C MET A 91 -7.36 -16.00 -1.80
N THR A 92 -6.81 -16.21 -3.00
CA THR A 92 -5.62 -15.46 -3.45
C THR A 92 -5.92 -13.97 -3.53
N TRP A 93 -7.08 -13.56 -4.06
CA TRP A 93 -7.53 -12.16 -4.04
C TRP A 93 -7.61 -11.59 -2.63
N ALA A 94 -8.16 -12.34 -1.67
CA ALA A 94 -8.25 -11.89 -0.29
C ALA A 94 -6.87 -11.72 0.36
N GLY A 95 -5.96 -12.69 0.18
CA GLY A 95 -4.59 -12.61 0.68
C GLY A 95 -3.80 -11.47 0.06
N TRP A 96 -3.88 -11.32 -1.27
CA TRP A 96 -3.20 -10.25 -2.01
C TRP A 96 -3.72 -8.87 -1.60
N THR A 97 -5.05 -8.72 -1.48
CA THR A 97 -5.66 -7.48 -0.98
C THR A 97 -5.19 -7.17 0.44
N GLY A 98 -5.06 -8.19 1.29
CA GLY A 98 -4.49 -8.05 2.63
C GLY A 98 -3.06 -7.49 2.60
N LEU A 99 -2.20 -8.00 1.71
CA LEU A 99 -0.85 -7.45 1.52
C LEU A 99 -0.89 -5.99 1.06
N LEU A 100 -1.75 -5.68 0.09
CA LEU A 100 -1.91 -4.32 -0.44
C LEU A 100 -2.38 -3.34 0.66
N VAL A 101 -3.42 -3.69 1.41
CA VAL A 101 -3.93 -2.86 2.52
C VAL A 101 -2.85 -2.65 3.58
N THR A 102 -2.11 -3.70 3.95
CA THR A 102 -0.96 -3.59 4.85
C THR A 102 0.10 -2.64 4.31
N ALA A 103 0.42 -2.71 3.02
CA ALA A 103 1.40 -1.82 2.39
C ALA A 103 0.95 -0.36 2.43
N LEU A 104 -0.32 -0.09 2.11
CA LEU A 104 -0.91 1.24 2.10
C LEU A 104 -0.91 1.86 3.51
N ASN A 105 -1.28 1.06 4.52
CA ASN A 105 -1.25 1.52 5.92
C ASN A 105 0.18 1.78 6.41
N LEU A 106 1.16 1.03 5.94
CA LEU A 106 2.56 1.20 6.35
C LEU A 106 3.34 2.27 5.57
N ILE A 107 2.70 3.03 4.67
CA ILE A 107 3.36 4.18 4.03
C ILE A 107 3.81 5.15 5.13
N PRO A 108 5.09 5.58 5.15
CA PRO A 108 5.68 6.27 6.30
C PRO A 108 5.37 7.78 6.32
N ILE A 109 4.10 8.15 6.39
CA ILE A 109 3.64 9.54 6.27
C ILE A 109 2.32 9.80 7.02
N GLY A 110 2.19 11.02 7.54
CA GLY A 110 0.94 11.55 8.11
C GLY A 110 0.32 10.69 9.22
N GLN A 111 -1.00 10.48 9.09
CA GLN A 111 -1.83 9.72 10.04
C GLN A 111 -1.90 8.22 9.72
N LEU A 112 -1.20 7.75 8.67
CA LEU A 112 -1.13 6.32 8.39
C LEU A 112 -0.33 5.62 9.49
N ASP A 113 -0.58 4.33 9.67
CA ASP A 113 0.10 3.49 10.65
C ASP A 113 1.64 3.56 10.51
N GLY A 114 2.15 3.54 9.26
CA GLY A 114 3.56 3.75 8.96
C GLY A 114 4.09 5.13 9.37
N GLY A 115 3.25 6.16 9.30
CA GLY A 115 3.55 7.50 9.80
C GLY A 115 3.71 7.52 11.32
N HIS A 116 2.83 6.85 12.06
CA HIS A 116 2.94 6.66 13.52
C HIS A 116 4.20 5.89 13.91
N ILE A 117 4.51 4.81 13.19
CA ILE A 117 5.72 4.01 13.40
C ILE A 117 6.97 4.88 13.17
N LEU A 118 7.06 5.57 12.02
CA LEU A 118 8.21 6.42 11.71
C LEU A 118 8.35 7.57 12.73
N TYR A 119 7.24 8.23 13.08
CA TYR A 119 7.24 9.31 14.06
C TYR A 119 7.68 8.83 15.45
N SER A 120 7.27 7.63 15.89
CA SER A 120 7.71 7.06 17.16
C SER A 120 9.23 6.79 17.21
N LEU A 121 9.84 6.49 16.05
CA LEU A 121 11.26 6.17 15.89
C LEU A 121 12.14 7.42 15.89
N ILE A 122 11.80 8.41 15.06
CA ILE A 122 12.67 9.57 14.77
C ILE A 122 12.05 10.92 15.14
N GLY A 123 10.85 10.93 15.73
CA GLY A 123 10.15 12.12 16.19
C GLY A 123 9.83 13.09 15.05
N GLU A 124 10.01 14.39 15.32
CA GLU A 124 9.70 15.47 14.38
C GLU A 124 10.43 15.37 13.04
N LYS A 125 11.57 14.64 12.97
CA LYS A 125 12.28 14.37 11.72
C LYS A 125 11.42 13.57 10.73
N ALA A 126 10.45 12.79 11.20
CA ALA A 126 9.51 12.05 10.34
C ALA A 126 8.73 12.97 9.40
N ARG A 127 8.45 14.22 9.80
CA ARG A 127 7.75 15.19 8.93
C ARG A 127 8.52 15.52 7.65
N ARG A 128 9.85 15.37 7.67
CA ARG A 128 10.69 15.58 6.48
C ARG A 128 10.45 14.53 5.40
N PHE A 129 9.89 13.37 5.74
CA PHE A 129 9.55 12.31 4.79
C PHE A 129 8.32 12.65 3.93
N TYR A 130 7.56 13.70 4.29
CA TYR A 130 6.41 14.13 3.50
C TYR A 130 6.76 14.38 2.03
N TYR A 131 7.77 15.21 1.77
CA TYR A 131 8.17 15.57 0.40
C TYR A 131 8.74 14.40 -0.42
N PRO A 132 9.70 13.59 0.06
CA PRO A 132 10.22 12.47 -0.73
C PRO A 132 9.16 11.39 -0.98
N VAL A 133 8.30 11.08 0.00
CA VAL A 133 7.21 10.10 -0.19
C VAL A 133 6.18 10.64 -1.18
N LEU A 134 5.79 11.91 -1.08
CA LEU A 134 4.89 12.54 -2.04
C LEU A 134 5.48 12.52 -3.47
N LEU A 135 6.76 12.86 -3.61
CA LEU A 135 7.45 12.82 -4.89
C LEU A 135 7.49 11.40 -5.47
N ALA A 136 7.79 10.39 -4.65
CA ALA A 136 7.78 9.00 -5.07
C ALA A 136 6.37 8.55 -5.49
N MET A 137 5.32 8.94 -4.74
CA MET A 137 3.93 8.63 -5.09
C MET A 137 3.51 9.31 -6.40
N ILE A 138 3.91 10.57 -6.63
CA ILE A 138 3.68 11.27 -7.90
C ILE A 138 4.41 10.56 -9.04
N ALA A 139 5.65 10.12 -8.84
CA ALA A 139 6.38 9.35 -9.84
C ALA A 139 5.65 8.03 -10.17
N LEU A 140 5.08 7.37 -9.18
CA LEU A 140 4.28 6.15 -9.37
C LEU A 140 2.98 6.38 -10.15
N VAL A 141 2.39 7.59 -10.15
CA VAL A 141 1.22 7.90 -11.00
C VAL A 141 1.54 7.75 -12.49
N PHE A 142 2.79 8.01 -12.89
CA PHE A 142 3.23 7.80 -14.28
C PHE A 142 3.44 6.32 -14.62
N VAL A 143 3.44 5.45 -13.61
CA VAL A 143 3.59 4.00 -13.75
C VAL A 143 2.22 3.31 -13.66
N SER A 144 1.35 3.76 -12.77
CA SER A 144 -0.02 3.26 -12.60
C SER A 144 -0.94 4.38 -12.07
N ASP A 145 -2.07 4.58 -12.73
CA ASP A 145 -3.10 5.54 -12.36
C ASP A 145 -3.78 5.26 -11.00
N ALA A 146 -3.70 4.01 -10.51
CA ALA A 146 -4.15 3.58 -9.19
C ALA A 146 -3.60 4.46 -8.04
N TRP A 147 -2.44 5.10 -8.24
CA TRP A 147 -1.81 5.95 -7.24
C TRP A 147 -2.35 7.37 -7.17
N LEU A 148 -3.13 7.82 -8.16
CA LEU A 148 -3.63 9.19 -8.21
C LEU A 148 -4.51 9.52 -7.01
N LEU A 149 -5.38 8.59 -6.61
CA LEU A 149 -6.21 8.73 -5.41
C LEU A 149 -5.34 8.93 -4.16
N TRP A 150 -4.30 8.12 -4.01
CA TRP A 150 -3.38 8.19 -2.87
C TRP A 150 -2.60 9.50 -2.84
N VAL A 151 -2.13 10.01 -3.99
CA VAL A 151 -1.51 11.33 -4.07
C VAL A 151 -2.47 12.42 -3.59
N ILE A 152 -3.72 12.40 -4.02
CA ILE A 152 -4.74 13.37 -3.58
C ILE A 152 -4.94 13.29 -2.05
N LEU A 153 -5.10 12.07 -1.51
CA LEU A 153 -5.25 11.88 -0.06
C LEU A 153 -4.01 12.36 0.72
N LEU A 154 -2.81 12.12 0.22
CA LEU A 154 -1.57 12.60 0.84
C LEU A 154 -1.43 14.12 0.79
N LEU A 155 -1.91 14.78 -0.27
CA LEU A 155 -1.95 16.24 -0.34
C LEU A 155 -2.91 16.83 0.71
N LEU A 156 -4.07 16.19 0.93
CA LEU A 156 -5.08 16.64 1.90
C LEU A 156 -4.68 16.35 3.36
N PHE A 157 -4.16 15.16 3.63
CA PHE A 157 -3.99 14.65 5.00
C PHE A 157 -2.55 14.29 5.39
N GLY A 158 -1.63 14.13 4.43
CA GLY A 158 -0.28 13.59 4.66
C GLY A 158 0.62 14.46 5.55
N ARG A 159 0.27 15.73 5.77
CA ARG A 159 1.01 16.65 6.66
C ARG A 159 0.55 16.59 8.12
N VAL A 160 -0.56 15.93 8.40
CA VAL A 160 -1.13 15.83 9.75
C VAL A 160 -0.53 14.62 10.45
N TYR A 161 0.03 14.82 11.64
CA TYR A 161 0.64 13.75 12.45
C TYR A 161 0.01 13.71 13.84
N ALA A 162 -0.23 12.50 14.35
CA ALA A 162 -0.61 12.33 15.75
C ALA A 162 0.64 12.49 16.63
N THR A 163 0.79 13.66 17.24
CA THR A 163 1.88 13.96 18.17
C THR A 163 1.51 13.46 19.58
N PRO A 164 2.28 12.55 20.19
CA PRO A 164 1.99 12.10 21.54
C PRO A 164 2.40 13.14 22.59
N LEU A 165 1.81 13.08 23.78
CA LEU A 165 2.04 14.04 24.87
C LEU A 165 3.47 13.95 25.43
N ASP A 166 4.00 12.73 25.56
CA ASP A 166 5.36 12.48 26.00
C ASP A 166 6.25 11.95 24.85
N MET A 167 7.20 12.79 24.46
CA MET A 167 8.26 12.49 23.49
C MET A 167 9.63 12.23 24.14
N ILE A 168 9.78 12.53 25.43
CA ILE A 168 11.02 12.41 26.19
C ILE A 168 11.32 10.93 26.44
N THR A 169 10.30 10.15 26.81
CA THR A 169 10.48 8.73 27.12
C THR A 169 10.98 7.95 25.90
N PRO A 170 12.18 7.31 25.98
CA PRO A 170 12.73 6.57 24.85
C PRO A 170 11.96 5.28 24.55
N LEU A 171 12.00 4.85 23.28
CA LEU A 171 11.58 3.50 22.90
C LEU A 171 12.57 2.49 23.46
N ASP A 172 12.06 1.40 24.02
CA ASP A 172 12.88 0.24 24.40
C ASP A 172 13.40 -0.50 23.16
N LYS A 173 14.41 -1.37 23.36
CA LYS A 173 15.06 -2.10 22.27
C LYS A 173 14.09 -2.97 21.46
N ARG A 174 13.08 -3.57 22.11
CA ARG A 174 12.10 -4.44 21.45
C ARG A 174 11.19 -3.63 20.54
N ARG A 175 10.65 -2.53 21.05
CA ARG A 175 9.84 -1.58 20.27
C ARG A 175 10.59 -1.00 19.09
N ARG A 176 11.85 -0.62 19.28
CA ARG A 176 12.69 -0.16 18.17
C ARG A 176 12.83 -1.23 17.08
N ALA A 177 13.01 -2.50 17.46
CA ALA A 177 13.05 -3.61 16.51
C ALA A 177 11.71 -3.81 15.77
N ILE A 178 10.57 -3.75 16.47
CA ILE A 178 9.23 -3.83 15.86
C ILE A 178 9.02 -2.72 14.83
N ALA A 179 9.43 -1.50 15.16
CA ALA A 179 9.27 -0.36 14.28
C ALA A 179 10.11 -0.50 13.00
N ILE A 180 11.38 -0.91 13.14
CA ILE A 180 12.25 -1.19 11.99
C ILE A 180 11.69 -2.34 11.16
N PHE A 181 11.28 -3.43 11.81
CA PHE A 181 10.67 -4.58 11.15
C PHE A 181 9.44 -4.18 10.33
N SER A 182 8.57 -3.33 10.88
CA SER A 182 7.37 -2.86 10.18
C SER A 182 7.70 -2.01 8.95
N LEU A 183 8.73 -1.17 9.02
CA LEU A 183 9.23 -0.42 7.86
C LEU A 183 9.89 -1.32 6.81
N VAL A 184 10.50 -2.43 7.21
CA VAL A 184 10.98 -3.46 6.27
C VAL A 184 9.81 -4.19 5.63
N VAL A 185 8.80 -4.59 6.42
CA VAL A 185 7.57 -5.21 5.92
C VAL A 185 6.90 -4.33 4.88
N PHE A 186 6.81 -3.01 5.10
CA PHE A 186 6.32 -2.07 4.09
C PHE A 186 7.00 -2.27 2.74
N VAL A 187 8.34 -2.26 2.71
CA VAL A 187 9.10 -2.44 1.47
C VAL A 187 8.82 -3.81 0.84
N LEU A 188 8.69 -4.86 1.66
CA LEU A 188 8.46 -6.22 1.18
C LEU A 188 7.04 -6.45 0.64
N VAL A 189 6.04 -5.74 1.16
CA VAL A 189 4.63 -5.90 0.76
C VAL A 189 4.14 -4.84 -0.21
N PHE A 190 4.90 -3.77 -0.44
CA PHE A 190 4.53 -2.71 -1.38
C PHE A 190 4.45 -3.26 -2.81
N VAL A 191 3.35 -2.94 -3.50
CA VAL A 191 3.07 -3.39 -4.88
C VAL A 191 3.06 -2.16 -5.79
N PRO A 192 4.16 -1.81 -6.50
CA PRO A 192 4.25 -0.58 -7.29
C PRO A 192 3.24 -0.47 -8.43
N ILE A 193 2.80 -1.59 -8.99
CA ILE A 193 1.79 -1.67 -10.05
C ILE A 193 0.69 -2.59 -9.52
N PRO A 194 -0.31 -2.09 -8.77
CA PRO A 194 -1.29 -2.97 -8.12
C PRO A 194 -2.10 -3.81 -9.10
N LEU A 195 -2.54 -3.20 -10.20
CA LEU A 195 -3.31 -3.86 -11.25
C LEU A 195 -2.78 -3.40 -12.60
N SER A 196 -2.75 -4.32 -13.56
CA SER A 196 -2.40 -4.05 -14.95
C SER A 196 -3.41 -4.71 -15.87
N GLU A 197 -3.76 -4.05 -16.97
CA GLU A 197 -4.62 -4.63 -18.00
C GLU A 197 -3.77 -5.39 -19.00
N VAL A 198 -4.16 -6.63 -19.32
CA VAL A 198 -3.53 -7.40 -20.39
C VAL A 198 -4.10 -6.90 -21.71
N VAL A 199 -3.36 -6.04 -22.40
CA VAL A 199 -3.75 -5.52 -23.71
C VAL A 199 -3.74 -6.66 -24.72
N ALA A 200 -4.86 -6.88 -25.41
CA ALA A 200 -4.92 -7.84 -26.50
C ALA A 200 -4.04 -7.38 -27.67
N GLU A 201 -3.23 -8.28 -28.21
CA GLU A 201 -2.50 -8.00 -29.45
C GLU A 201 -3.49 -7.54 -30.54
N GLY A 202 -3.31 -6.30 -31.02
CA GLY A 202 -4.10 -5.73 -32.10
C GLY A 202 -5.21 -4.75 -31.71
N THR A 203 -5.46 -4.47 -30.42
CA THR A 203 -6.32 -3.34 -30.06
C THR A 203 -5.56 -2.01 -30.21
N PRO A 204 -6.08 -1.03 -30.97
CA PRO A 204 -5.50 0.31 -30.97
C PRO A 204 -5.52 0.83 -29.54
N LEU A 205 -4.40 1.36 -29.05
CA LEU A 205 -4.36 2.09 -27.78
C LEU A 205 -5.54 3.09 -27.77
N PRO A 206 -6.44 3.05 -26.77
CA PRO A 206 -7.49 4.04 -26.66
C PRO A 206 -6.83 5.41 -26.70
N ARG A 207 -7.17 6.21 -27.72
CA ARG A 207 -6.63 7.56 -27.92
C ARG A 207 -6.98 8.52 -26.76
N ASP A 208 -7.82 8.05 -25.83
CA ASP A 208 -8.47 8.80 -24.76
C ASP A 208 -8.01 8.39 -23.34
N SER A 209 -7.18 7.36 -23.17
CA SER A 209 -6.68 6.98 -21.83
C SER A 209 -5.46 7.79 -21.40
N VAL A 210 -4.84 8.51 -22.33
CA VAL A 210 -3.91 9.60 -22.04
C VAL A 210 -4.75 10.87 -21.88
N HIS A 211 -4.60 11.59 -20.77
CA HIS A 211 -5.17 12.92 -20.46
C HIS A 211 -6.27 13.05 -19.40
N ILE A 212 -6.23 12.29 -18.30
CA ILE A 212 -6.78 12.83 -17.02
C ILE A 212 -5.78 13.81 -16.36
N LEU A 213 -4.48 13.64 -16.66
CA LEU A 213 -3.37 14.41 -16.10
C LEU A 213 -3.36 15.93 -16.38
N PRO A 214 -3.68 16.46 -17.59
CA PRO A 214 -3.66 17.91 -17.80
C PRO A 214 -4.91 18.62 -17.25
N ALA A 215 -6.07 17.95 -17.13
CA ALA A 215 -7.32 18.60 -16.72
C ALA A 215 -7.35 18.95 -15.23
N ILE A 216 -6.93 18.04 -14.35
CA ILE A 216 -6.94 18.27 -12.89
C ILE A 216 -5.82 19.25 -12.50
N GLY A 217 -4.64 19.16 -13.14
CA GLY A 217 -3.55 20.11 -12.95
C GLY A 217 -3.94 21.54 -13.33
N LEU A 218 -4.67 21.73 -14.44
CA LEU A 218 -5.16 23.05 -14.85
C LEU A 218 -6.19 23.64 -13.87
N VAL A 219 -7.12 22.81 -13.38
CA VAL A 219 -8.18 23.25 -12.45
C VAL A 219 -7.60 23.66 -11.09
N LEU A 220 -6.59 22.93 -10.59
CA LEU A 220 -5.90 23.30 -9.35
C LEU A 220 -5.05 24.57 -9.52
N LEU A 221 -4.33 24.73 -10.64
CA LEU A 221 -3.56 25.95 -10.93
C LEU A 221 -4.45 27.20 -11.10
N GLN A 222 -5.65 27.05 -11.65
CA GLN A 222 -6.61 28.15 -11.77
C GLN A 222 -7.17 28.60 -10.41
N ARG A 223 -7.20 27.72 -9.41
CA ARG A 223 -7.69 28.03 -8.06
C ARG A 223 -6.67 28.74 -7.17
N PHE A 224 -5.37 28.63 -7.50
CA PHE A 224 -4.28 29.37 -6.83
C PHE A 224 -3.96 30.73 -7.50
N ARG A 225 -4.60 31.05 -8.64
CA ARG A 225 -4.47 32.34 -9.35
C ARG A 225 -5.61 33.33 -9.05
N ARG A 226 -6.41 33.09 -8.00
CA ARG A 226 -7.42 34.02 -7.50
C ARG A 226 -7.09 34.45 -6.08
#